data_AF-A0A7C4S8L4-F1
#
_entry.id   AF-A0A7C4S8L4-F1
#
_cell.length_a   1.000
_cell.length_b   1.000
_cell.length_c   1.000
_cell.angle_alpha   90.00
_cell.angle_beta   90.00
_cell.angle_gamma   90.00
#
_symmetry.space_group_name_H-M   'P 1'
#
loop_
_entity.id
_entity.type
_entity.pdbx_description
1 polymer ?
#
loop_
_entity_poly.entity_id
_entity_poly.type
_entity_poly.pdbx_seq_one_letter_code
_entity_poly.pdbx_strand_id
1 'polypeptide(L)'
;MVEYNVVEKIRKVLERYPEVVAAYLYGSYSTGRQTSLSDIDLAISTRDRRSLLDITAEISYELGIPEEKVSVTELSLLDPSLILRIVRHGIEILNRGLEISLMLPSISELIEVYELEEASSK
;
A
#
# COMPACT_ATOMS: atom_id res chain seq x y z
N MET A 1 -6.43 -17.50 -10.61
CA MET A 1 -7.42 -16.45 -10.95
C MET A 1 -7.98 -15.74 -9.71
N VAL A 2 -7.26 -15.69 -8.57
CA VAL A 2 -7.76 -15.12 -7.30
C VAL A 2 -7.30 -13.65 -7.09
N GLU A 3 -6.26 -13.20 -7.79
CA GLU A 3 -5.62 -11.87 -7.57
C GLU A 3 -6.39 -10.67 -8.17
N TYR A 4 -6.98 -10.81 -9.36
CA TYR A 4 -7.76 -9.73 -9.99
C TYR A 4 -8.99 -9.30 -9.17
N ASN A 5 -9.46 -10.14 -8.25
CA ASN A 5 -10.65 -9.84 -7.47
C ASN A 5 -10.36 -8.86 -6.33
N VAL A 6 -9.23 -9.02 -5.63
CA VAL A 6 -8.90 -8.24 -4.43
C VAL A 6 -8.63 -6.78 -4.76
N VAL A 7 -7.78 -6.52 -5.77
CA VAL A 7 -7.45 -5.15 -6.20
C VAL A 7 -8.70 -4.38 -6.65
N GLU A 8 -9.57 -5.03 -7.45
CA GLU A 8 -10.81 -4.41 -7.91
C GLU A 8 -11.78 -4.12 -6.77
N LYS A 9 -11.90 -5.04 -5.80
CA LYS A 9 -12.72 -4.83 -4.60
C LYS A 9 -12.24 -3.66 -3.78
N ILE A 10 -10.94 -3.60 -3.49
CA ILE A 10 -10.34 -2.48 -2.75
C ILE A 10 -10.53 -1.18 -3.54
N ARG A 11 -10.32 -1.18 -4.86
CA ARG A 11 -10.53 0.01 -5.70
C ARG A 11 -11.96 0.54 -5.59
N LYS A 12 -12.97 -0.33 -5.68
CA LYS A 12 -14.38 0.06 -5.53
C LYS A 12 -14.69 0.70 -4.17
N VAL A 13 -14.03 0.25 -3.11
CA VAL A 13 -14.14 0.89 -1.80
C VAL A 13 -13.54 2.29 -1.88
N LEU A 14 -12.27 2.41 -2.29
CA LEU A 14 -11.54 3.68 -2.34
C LEU A 14 -12.15 4.73 -3.26
N GLU A 15 -12.82 4.31 -4.34
CA GLU A 15 -13.54 5.22 -5.25
C GLU A 15 -14.67 6.00 -4.55
N ARG A 16 -15.24 5.46 -3.46
CA ARG A 16 -16.27 6.14 -2.65
C ARG A 16 -15.71 7.26 -1.77
N TYR A 17 -14.40 7.31 -1.59
CA TYR A 17 -13.70 8.26 -0.73
C TYR A 17 -12.97 9.32 -1.59
N PRO A 18 -13.61 10.45 -1.95
CA PRO A 18 -13.03 11.50 -2.78
C PRO A 18 -11.79 12.17 -2.19
N GLU A 19 -11.61 12.11 -0.87
CA GLU A 19 -10.45 12.62 -0.14
C GLU A 19 -9.17 11.79 -0.36
N VAL A 20 -9.29 10.51 -0.77
CA VAL A 20 -8.15 9.64 -1.05
C VAL A 20 -7.48 10.14 -2.33
N VAL A 21 -6.20 10.51 -2.24
CA VAL A 21 -5.41 11.01 -3.37
C VAL A 21 -4.72 9.84 -4.07
N ALA A 22 -4.16 8.90 -3.31
CA ALA A 22 -3.53 7.72 -3.86
C ALA A 22 -3.56 6.55 -2.88
N ALA A 23 -3.51 5.33 -3.39
CA ALA A 23 -3.47 4.11 -2.60
C ALA A 23 -2.63 3.04 -3.31
N TYR A 24 -1.73 2.42 -2.54
CA TYR A 24 -0.83 1.38 -3.01
C TYR A 24 -0.94 0.16 -2.10
N LEU A 25 -1.14 -1.01 -2.69
CA LEU A 25 -1.02 -2.29 -2.00
C LEU A 25 0.46 -2.71 -2.00
N TYR A 26 0.98 -3.07 -0.83
CA TYR A 26 2.38 -3.45 -0.66
C TYR A 26 2.52 -4.64 0.28
N GLY A 27 3.74 -4.92 0.74
CA GLY A 27 4.02 -6.01 1.66
C GLY A 27 4.03 -7.37 0.95
N SER A 28 3.49 -8.41 1.59
CA SER A 28 3.53 -9.76 1.04
C SER A 28 2.83 -9.89 -0.33
N TYR A 29 1.92 -8.95 -0.65
CA TYR A 29 1.22 -8.85 -1.94
C TYR A 29 2.13 -8.45 -3.12
N SER A 30 3.26 -7.78 -2.89
CA SER A 30 4.14 -7.30 -3.97
C SER A 30 5.23 -8.28 -4.40
N THR A 31 5.43 -9.40 -3.69
CA THR A 31 6.59 -10.30 -3.87
C THR A 31 6.25 -11.66 -4.50
N GLY A 32 5.00 -11.90 -4.91
CA GLY A 32 4.57 -13.11 -5.62
C GLY A 32 4.60 -14.41 -4.80
N ARG A 33 4.75 -14.34 -3.47
CA ARG A 33 4.82 -15.50 -2.56
C ARG A 33 3.49 -15.85 -1.89
N GLN A 34 2.38 -15.43 -2.47
CA GLN A 34 1.14 -15.36 -1.72
C GLN A 34 0.33 -16.65 -1.64
N THR A 35 -0.38 -16.74 -0.51
CA THR A 35 -1.50 -17.64 -0.27
C THR A 35 -2.73 -16.79 0.08
N SER A 36 -3.94 -17.36 0.05
CA SER A 36 -5.20 -16.69 0.40
C SER A 36 -5.32 -16.19 1.85
N LEU A 37 -4.24 -16.26 2.64
CA LEU A 37 -4.20 -15.95 4.07
C LEU A 37 -3.38 -14.70 4.40
N SER A 38 -2.68 -14.13 3.42
CA SER A 38 -1.80 -12.97 3.59
C SER A 38 -2.56 -11.72 4.05
N ASP A 39 -1.95 -11.00 4.98
CA ASP A 39 -2.42 -9.68 5.43
C ASP A 39 -2.34 -8.66 4.28
N ILE A 40 -3.30 -7.74 4.25
CA ILE A 40 -3.45 -6.67 3.27
C ILE A 40 -2.78 -5.42 3.82
N ASP A 41 -1.65 -5.02 3.25
CA ASP A 41 -0.95 -3.79 3.61
C ASP A 41 -1.21 -2.69 2.58
N LEU A 42 -1.89 -1.63 2.97
CA LEU A 42 -2.29 -0.51 2.12
C LEU A 42 -1.69 0.80 2.60
N ALA A 43 -0.99 1.48 1.69
CA ALA A 43 -0.46 2.81 1.90
C ALA A 43 -1.39 3.79 1.22
N ILE A 44 -2.00 4.69 1.99
CA ILE A 44 -2.98 5.64 1.49
C ILE A 44 -2.49 7.06 1.72
N SER A 45 -2.50 7.88 0.67
CA SER A 45 -2.44 9.33 0.81
C SER A 45 -3.86 9.89 0.79
N THR A 46 -4.28 10.57 1.86
CA THR A 46 -5.63 11.13 1.99
C THR A 46 -5.60 12.57 2.50
N ARG A 47 -6.62 13.36 2.14
CA ARG A 47 -6.85 14.71 2.67
C ARG A 47 -7.57 14.70 4.02
N ASP A 48 -8.21 13.58 4.38
CA ASP A 48 -8.86 13.38 5.67
C ASP A 48 -8.41 12.04 6.27
N ARG A 49 -7.60 12.10 7.34
CA ARG A 49 -7.10 10.89 8.00
C ARG A 49 -8.16 10.16 8.82
N ARG A 50 -9.29 10.82 9.12
CA ARG A 50 -10.37 10.21 9.90
C ARG A 50 -11.05 9.08 9.13
N SER A 51 -11.04 9.15 7.79
CA SER A 51 -11.64 8.11 6.95
C SER A 51 -10.82 6.83 6.86
N LEU A 52 -9.57 6.80 7.36
CA LEU A 52 -8.75 5.59 7.33
C LEU A 52 -9.40 4.43 8.12
N LEU A 53 -10.06 4.70 9.24
CA LEU A 53 -10.76 3.67 10.01
C LEU A 53 -11.98 3.11 9.25
N ASP A 54 -12.77 3.99 8.65
CA ASP A 54 -13.94 3.59 7.86
C ASP A 54 -13.51 2.79 6.60
N ILE A 55 -12.44 3.23 5.94
CA ILE A 55 -11.83 2.53 4.80
C ILE A 55 -11.38 1.12 5.21
N THR A 56 -10.69 0.97 6.35
CA THR A 56 -10.26 -0.34 6.85
C THR A 56 -11.44 -1.28 7.07
N ALA A 57 -12.50 -0.81 7.74
CA ALA A 57 -13.70 -1.58 8.00
C ALA A 57 -14.44 -1.98 6.70
N GLU A 58 -14.57 -1.06 5.74
CA GLU A 58 -15.21 -1.36 4.46
C GLU A 58 -14.41 -2.32 3.59
N ILE A 59 -13.08 -2.22 3.59
CA ILE A 59 -12.21 -3.17 2.88
C ILE A 59 -12.33 -4.57 3.50
N SER A 60 -12.26 -4.66 4.83
CA SER A 60 -12.46 -5.89 5.59
C SER A 60 -13.79 -6.55 5.22
N TYR A 61 -14.88 -5.78 5.24
CA TYR A 61 -16.21 -6.25 4.85
C TYR A 61 -16.29 -6.72 3.39
N GLU A 62 -15.79 -5.93 2.44
CA GLU A 62 -15.84 -6.24 1.00
C GLU A 62 -15.00 -7.49 0.65
N LEU A 63 -13.86 -7.68 1.35
CA LEU A 63 -12.99 -8.83 1.18
C LEU A 63 -13.47 -10.07 1.96
N GLY A 64 -14.33 -9.89 2.97
CA GLY A 64 -14.80 -10.97 3.84
C GLY A 64 -13.69 -11.53 4.73
N ILE A 65 -12.75 -10.69 5.15
CA ILE A 65 -11.64 -11.04 6.04
C ILE A 65 -11.75 -10.24 7.34
N PRO A 66 -11.12 -10.67 8.43
CA PRO A 66 -11.09 -9.90 9.66
C PRO A 66 -10.36 -8.55 9.52
N GLU A 67 -10.77 -7.52 10.27
CA GLU A 67 -10.15 -6.19 10.22
C GLU A 67 -8.67 -6.22 10.63
N GLU A 68 -8.28 -7.11 11.54
CA GLU A 68 -6.88 -7.26 11.95
C GLU A 68 -5.94 -7.72 10.82
N LYS A 69 -6.51 -8.21 9.71
CA LYS A 69 -5.76 -8.55 8.48
C LYS A 69 -5.66 -7.40 7.50
N VAL A 70 -6.24 -6.24 7.80
CA VAL A 70 -6.23 -5.06 6.94
C VAL A 70 -5.46 -3.95 7.64
N SER A 71 -4.24 -3.72 7.19
CA SER A 71 -3.38 -2.64 7.66
C SER A 71 -3.46 -1.48 6.68
N VAL A 72 -4.08 -0.38 7.11
CA VAL A 72 -4.14 0.88 6.34
C VAL A 72 -3.28 1.92 7.03
N THR A 73 -2.25 2.40 6.33
CA THR A 73 -1.30 3.38 6.86
C THR A 73 -1.27 4.63 5.99
N GLU A 74 -1.21 5.80 6.62
CA GLU A 74 -0.99 7.07 5.91
C GLU A 74 0.40 7.08 5.26
N LEU A 75 0.45 7.34 3.96
CA LEU A 75 1.65 7.30 3.15
C LEU A 75 2.75 8.24 3.68
N SER A 76 2.37 9.43 4.16
CA SER A 76 3.33 10.40 4.70
C SER A 76 3.98 9.98 6.03
N LEU A 77 3.47 8.93 6.68
CA LEU A 77 4.00 8.42 7.95
C LEU A 77 4.91 7.20 7.76
N LEU A 78 5.02 6.68 6.55
CA LEU A 78 5.87 5.54 6.25
C LEU A 78 7.34 5.95 6.22
N ASP A 79 8.19 5.04 6.71
CA ASP A 79 9.63 5.20 6.60
C ASP A 79 10.08 5.20 5.12
N PRO A 80 11.13 5.96 4.76
CA PRO A 80 11.58 6.07 3.37
C PRO A 80 11.90 4.73 2.68
N SER A 81 12.37 3.72 3.42
CA SER A 81 12.64 2.38 2.89
C SER A 81 11.35 1.66 2.45
N LEU A 82 10.24 1.83 3.18
CA LEU A 82 8.93 1.31 2.80
C LEU A 82 8.38 2.06 1.58
N ILE A 83 8.54 3.39 1.53
CA ILE A 83 8.15 4.17 0.35
C ILE A 83 8.93 3.68 -0.89
N LEU A 84 10.24 3.45 -0.77
CA LEU A 84 11.06 2.91 -1.87
C LEU A 84 10.57 1.52 -2.32
N ARG A 85 10.21 0.65 -1.38
CA ARG A 85 9.59 -0.65 -1.69
C ARG A 85 8.26 -0.51 -2.42
N ILE A 86 7.41 0.42 -2.00
CA ILE A 86 6.14 0.70 -2.68
C ILE A 86 6.39 1.21 -4.10
N VAL A 87 7.35 2.13 -4.28
CA VAL A 87 7.73 2.65 -5.60
C VAL A 87 8.23 1.52 -6.52
N ARG A 88 9.04 0.60 -6.01
CA ARG A 88 9.65 -0.48 -6.81
C ARG A 88 8.71 -1.65 -7.09
N HIS A 89 7.86 -2.01 -6.13
CA HIS A 89 7.12 -3.28 -6.14
C HIS A 89 5.63 -3.14 -5.81
N GLY A 90 5.20 -1.99 -5.29
CA GLY A 90 3.80 -1.77 -4.91
C GLY A 90 2.85 -1.87 -6.10
N ILE A 91 1.62 -2.29 -5.82
CA ILE A 91 0.53 -2.32 -6.79
C ILE A 91 -0.28 -1.05 -6.58
N GLU A 92 -0.29 -0.17 -7.59
CA GLU A 92 -1.15 1.00 -7.60
C GLU A 92 -2.62 0.59 -7.73
N ILE A 93 -3.43 0.94 -6.71
CA ILE A 93 -4.86 0.63 -6.69
C ILE A 93 -5.67 1.81 -7.25
N LEU A 94 -5.32 3.01 -6.81
CA LEU A 94 -5.94 4.28 -7.19
C LEU A 94 -4.89 5.39 -7.08
N ASN A 95 -4.83 6.27 -8.08
CA ASN A 95 -3.95 7.44 -8.07
C ASN A 95 -4.63 8.62 -8.78
N ARG A 96 -4.79 9.73 -8.06
CA ARG A 96 -5.41 10.98 -8.52
C ARG A 96 -4.37 12.10 -8.69
N GLY A 97 -3.16 11.74 -9.15
CA GLY A 97 -2.09 12.68 -9.51
C GLY A 97 -0.98 12.80 -8.46
N LEU A 98 -0.77 11.79 -7.62
CA LEU A 98 0.37 11.72 -6.71
C LEU A 98 1.57 11.05 -7.39
N GLU A 99 2.68 11.77 -7.44
CA GLU A 99 3.99 11.22 -7.80
C GLU A 99 4.73 10.78 -6.52
N ILE A 100 4.48 9.54 -6.10
CA ILE A 100 5.04 8.97 -4.85
C ILE A 100 6.58 9.01 -4.81
N SER A 101 7.25 8.92 -5.96
CA SER A 101 8.71 9.00 -6.07
C SER A 101 9.29 10.32 -5.55
N LEU A 102 8.51 11.41 -5.56
CA LEU A 102 8.91 12.72 -5.06
C LEU A 102 8.89 12.81 -3.54
N MET A 103 8.33 11.82 -2.83
CA MET A 103 8.33 11.76 -1.37
C MET A 103 9.65 11.23 -0.80
N LEU A 104 10.51 10.65 -1.64
CA LEU A 104 11.82 10.16 -1.22
C LEU A 104 12.83 11.32 -1.14
N PRO A 105 13.64 11.42 -0.07
CA PRO A 105 14.87 12.20 -0.13
C PRO A 105 15.77 11.66 -1.25
N SER A 106 16.82 12.40 -1.64
CA SER A 106 17.66 12.11 -2.83
C SER A 106 17.88 10.61 -3.04
N ILE A 107 17.25 10.12 -4.12
CA ILE A 107 17.03 8.69 -4.41
C ILE A 107 18.34 7.87 -4.40
N SER A 108 19.48 8.47 -4.73
CA SER A 108 20.78 7.78 -4.75
C SER A 108 21.20 7.20 -3.40
N GLU A 109 21.09 7.98 -2.31
CA GLU A 109 21.55 7.52 -0.98
C GLU A 109 20.65 6.40 -0.44
N LEU A 110 19.33 6.50 -0.68
CA LEU A 110 18.38 5.48 -0.25
C LEU A 110 18.51 4.18 -1.03
N ILE A 111 18.82 4.24 -2.33
CA ILE A 111 19.04 3.04 -3.13
C ILE A 111 20.25 2.26 -2.64
N GLU A 112 21.38 2.94 -2.39
CA GLU A 112 22.59 2.28 -1.90
C GLU A 112 22.38 1.59 -0.55
N VAL A 113 21.75 2.29 0.41
CA VAL A 113 21.43 1.70 1.73
C VAL A 113 20.51 0.49 1.59
N TYR A 114 19.48 0.58 0.77
CA TYR A 114 18.51 -0.50 0.58
C TYR A 114 19.13 -1.73 -0.10
N GLU A 115 19.97 -1.54 -1.12
CA GLU A 115 20.66 -2.63 -1.82
C GLU A 115 21.66 -3.36 -0.90
N LEU A 116 22.31 -2.63 0.02
CA LEU A 116 23.15 -3.21 1.06
C LEU A 116 22.35 -4.02 2.09
N GLU A 117 21.17 -3.55 2.51
CA GLU A 117 20.28 -4.28 3.42
C GLU A 117 19.72 -5.58 2.80
N GLU A 118 19.32 -5.55 1.53
CA GLU A 118 18.87 -6.76 0.83
C GLU A 118 19.99 -7.77 0.60
N ALA A 119 21.22 -7.29 0.32
CA ALA A 119 22.38 -8.15 0.13
C ALA A 119 22.86 -8.81 1.43
N SER A 120 22.67 -8.15 2.57
CA SER A 120 23.06 -8.65 3.90
C SER A 120 22.00 -9.52 4.58
N SER A 121 20.75 -9.48 4.11
CA SER A 121 19.65 -10.32 4.61
C SER A 121 19.54 -11.69 3.91
N LYS A 122 20.56 -12.09 3.10
CA LYS A 122 20.62 -13.36 2.37
C LYS A 122 21.63 -14.34 2.94
#